data_AF-A0A7I7MSU1-F1
#
_entry.id   AF-A0A7I7MSU1-F1
#
_cell.length_a   1.000
_cell.length_b   1.000
_cell.length_c   1.000
_cell.angle_alpha   90.00
_cell.angle_beta   90.00
_cell.angle_gamma   90.00
#
_symmetry.space_group_name_H-M   'P 1'
#
loop_
_entity.id
_entity.type
_entity.pdbx_description
1 polymer ?
#
loop_
_entity_poly.entity_id
_entity_poly.type
_entity_poly.pdbx_seq_one_letter_code
_entity_poly.pdbx_strand_id
1 'polypeptide(L)' 'MNRIVVPAAASVVVGLLLGAAATFGVTLMVQQDTKPPLPGGDPSSSVLNRVEYGNRS' A
#
# COMPACT_ATOMS: atom_id res chain seq x y z
N MET A 1 -1.69 -30.59 -35.68
CA MET A 1 -2.09 -29.61 -34.66
C MET A 1 -1.05 -29.40 -33.55
N ASN A 2 -0.46 -30.47 -32.98
CA ASN A 2 0.39 -30.37 -31.77
C ASN A 2 1.62 -29.45 -31.89
N ARG A 3 2.15 -29.29 -33.10
CA ARG A 3 3.35 -28.48 -33.40
C ARG A 3 3.15 -26.97 -33.19
N ILE A 4 1.89 -26.51 -33.15
CA ILE A 4 1.52 -25.10 -32.97
C ILE A 4 0.90 -24.88 -31.58
N VAL A 5 0.04 -25.82 -31.14
CA VAL A 5 -0.69 -25.70 -29.88
C VAL A 5 0.25 -25.70 -28.67
N VAL A 6 1.27 -26.57 -28.68
CA VAL A 6 2.24 -26.67 -27.57
C VAL A 6 3.04 -25.38 -27.38
N PRO A 7 3.72 -24.81 -28.41
CA PRO A 7 4.44 -23.56 -28.24
C PRO A 7 3.50 -22.39 -27.90
N ALA A 8 2.30 -22.34 -28.48
CA ALA A 8 1.32 -21.30 -28.15
C ALA A 8 0.89 -21.35 -26.68
N ALA A 9 0.56 -22.53 -26.16
CA ALA A 9 0.20 -22.72 -24.76
C ALA A 9 1.36 -22.36 -23.82
N ALA A 10 2.59 -22.76 -24.17
CA ALA A 10 3.78 -22.41 -23.40
C ALA A 10 3.99 -20.89 -23.35
N SER A 11 3.85 -20.18 -24.46
CA SER A 11 3.99 -18.72 -24.51
C SER A 11 2.94 -18.01 -23.64
N VAL A 12 1.69 -18.49 -23.63
CA VAL A 12 0.64 -17.92 -22.77
C VAL A 12 1.01 -18.09 -21.29
N VAL A 13 1.40 -19.29 -20.88
CA VAL A 13 1.78 -19.57 -19.49
C VAL A 13 2.97 -18.71 -19.06
N VAL A 14 4.01 -18.65 -19.89
CA VAL A 14 5.21 -17.85 -19.60
C VAL A 14 4.87 -16.36 -19.50
N GLY A 15 4.06 -15.84 -20.44
CA GLY A 15 3.62 -14.45 -20.44
C GLY A 15 2.80 -14.10 -19.21
N LEU A 16 1.87 -14.97 -18.80
CA LEU A 16 1.06 -14.77 -17.59
C LEU A 16 1.91 -14.78 -16.32
N LEU A 17 2.86 -15.70 -16.20
CA LEU A 17 3.76 -15.78 -15.04
C LEU A 17 4.67 -14.55 -14.96
N LEU A 18 5.27 -14.14 -16.07
CA LEU A 18 6.12 -12.95 -16.13
C LEU A 18 5.33 -11.68 -15.82
N GLY A 19 4.13 -11.54 -16.39
CA GLY A 19 3.23 -10.41 -16.12
C GLY A 19 2.84 -10.32 -14.65
N ALA A 20 2.40 -11.44 -14.05
CA ALA A 20 2.07 -11.50 -12.64
C ALA A 20 3.28 -11.13 -11.76
N ALA A 21 4.44 -11.76 -12.00
CA ALA A 21 5.65 -11.49 -11.24
C ALA A 21 6.08 -10.02 -11.34
N ALA A 22 5.98 -9.41 -12.52
CA ALA A 22 6.31 -8.00 -12.72
C ALA A 22 5.35 -7.08 -11.95
N THR A 23 4.03 -7.29 -12.06
CA THR A 23 3.04 -6.48 -11.35
C THR A 23 3.23 -6.59 -9.84
N PHE A 24 3.24 -7.81 -9.30
CA PHE A 24 3.43 -8.01 -7.86
C PHE A 24 4.78 -7.48 -7.40
N GLY A 25 5.86 -7.74 -8.13
CA GLY A 25 7.21 -7.26 -7.79
C GLY A 25 7.28 -5.74 -7.67
N VAL A 26 6.73 -5.01 -8.65
CA VAL A 26 6.71 -3.53 -8.63
C VAL A 26 5.81 -3.01 -7.50
N THR A 27 4.62 -3.58 -7.31
CA THR A 27 3.73 -3.17 -6.23
C THR A 27 4.37 -3.39 -4.86
N LEU A 28 5.05 -4.52 -4.66
CA LEU A 28 5.81 -4.80 -3.44
C LEU A 28 7.00 -3.84 -3.25
N MET A 29 7.68 -3.45 -4.34
CA MET A 29 8.80 -2.52 -4.28
C MET A 29 8.38 -1.08 -3.94
N VAL A 30 7.19 -0.65 -4.38
CA VAL A 30 6.70 0.74 -4.23
C VAL A 30 5.84 0.93 -2.97
N GLN A 31 5.44 -0.14 -2.30
CA GLN A 31 4.61 -0.06 -1.09
C GLN A 31 5.24 0.82 -0.01
N GLN A 32 4.42 1.72 0.56
CA GLN A 32 4.79 2.60 1.66
C GLN A 32 4.26 2.03 2.98
N ASP A 33 4.81 0.90 3.40
CA ASP A 33 4.34 0.16 4.59
C ASP A 33 4.84 0.75 5.91
N THR A 34 5.65 1.81 5.85
CA THR A 34 6.16 2.51 7.02
C THR A 34 5.21 3.61 7.44
N LYS A 35 4.72 3.54 8.68
CA LYS A 35 3.96 4.63 9.30
C LYS A 35 4.73 5.95 9.16
N PRO A 36 4.10 7.03 8.67
CA PRO A 36 4.73 8.34 8.66
C PRO A 36 5.22 8.70 10.06
N PRO A 37 6.45 9.22 10.23
CA PRO A 37 6.91 9.70 11.51
C PRO A 37 6.02 10.89 11.92
N LEU A 38 5.03 10.62 12.76
CA LEU A 38 4.18 11.64 13.35
C LEU A 38 4.88 12.11 14.63
N PRO A 39 5.07 13.42 14.83
CA PRO A 39 5.46 13.94 16.13
C PRO A 39 4.42 13.50 17.17
N GLY A 40 4.86 13.26 18.41
CA GLY A 40 3.95 12.96 19.51
C GLY A 40 2.85 14.02 19.57
N GLY A 41 1.58 13.59 19.52
CA GLY A 41 0.45 14.50 19.54
C GLY A 41 0.47 15.35 20.81
N ASP A 42 0.29 16.66 20.67
CA ASP A 42 0.21 17.58 21.81
C ASP A 42 -0.97 17.15 22.71
N PRO A 43 -0.73 16.67 23.94
CA PRO A 43 -1.81 16.26 24.83
C PRO A 43 -2.76 17.43 25.16
N SER A 44 -2.30 18.68 25.04
CA SER A 44 -3.09 19.91 25.21
C SER A 44 -4.05 20.18 24.05
N SER A 45 -3.88 19.51 22.91
CA SER A 45 -4.78 19.61 21.76
C SER A 45 -6.10 18.84 21.97
N SER A 46 -6.15 17.94 22.95
CA SER A 46 -7.33 17.11 23.27
C SER A 46 -8.49 17.96 23.78
N VAL A 47 -9.53 18.14 22.93
CA VAL A 47 -10.75 18.89 23.26
C VAL A 47 -11.50 18.31 24.47
N LEU A 48 -11.26 17.03 24.79
CA LEU A 48 -11.81 16.32 25.94
C LEU A 48 -11.22 16.76 27.29
N ASN A 49 -10.12 17.53 27.32
CA ASN A 49 -9.53 18.11 28.53
C ASN A 49 -9.49 19.66 28.49
N ARG A 50 -10.32 20.30 27.65
CA ARG A 50 -10.51 21.75 27.66
C ARG A 50 -11.71 22.09 28.55
N VAL A 51 -11.52 22.03 29.87
CA VAL A 51 -12.41 22.74 30.81
C VAL A 51 -12.05 24.23 30.77
N GLU A 52 -12.36 24.86 29.64
CA GLU A 52 -12.26 26.30 29.46
C GLU A 52 -13.45 26.94 30.17
N TYR A 53 -13.37 27.06 31.50
CA TYR A 53 -14.25 27.95 32.24
C TYR A 53 -13.82 29.37 31.87
N GLY A 54 -14.52 29.97 30.90
CA GLY A 54 -14.26 31.33 30.43
C GLY A 54 -13.99 32.29 31.58
N ASN A 55 -12.86 33.00 31.49
CA ASN A 55 -12.47 34.02 32.44
C ASN A 55 -13.59 35.05 32.59
N ARG A 56 -14.06 35.28 33.81
CA ARG A 56 -15.08 36.30 34.15
C ARG A 56 -14.44 37.48 34.90
N SER A 57 -13.30 37.96 34.43
CA SER A 57 -12.74 39.24 34.90
C SER A 57 -13.41 40.40 34.18
#